data_AF-A0A9E0HNV2-F1
#
_entry.id   AF-A0A9E0HNV2-F1
#
_cell.length_a   1.000
_cell.length_b   1.000
_cell.length_c   1.000
_cell.angle_alpha   90.00
_cell.angle_beta   90.00
_cell.angle_gamma   90.00
#
_symmetry.space_group_name_H-M   'P 1'
#
loop_
_entity.id
_entity.type
_entity.pdbx_description
1 polymer ?
#
loop_
_entity_poly.entity_id
_entity_poly.type
_entity_poly.pdbx_seq_one_letter_code
_entity_poly.pdbx_strand_id
1 'polypeptide(L)'
;TQLDALFNATFPAVAQAATKSGRAITGHPSALVFKWDTVAHHADLFAGIPVQADTAASMDGLLLQTVAAGRALMVPYHGNYDQSEKAHNALGEMMKAHGLELRDAVIEEYVTDPTTEPDTAKWLTNIYYPIK
;
A
#
# COMPACT_ATOMS: atom_id res chain seq x y z
N THR A 1 -1.54 14.73 8.37
CA THR A 1 -0.33 14.15 8.98
C THR A 1 0.85 14.26 8.01
N GLN A 2 2.07 13.87 8.40
CA GLN A 2 3.20 13.78 7.45
C GLN A 2 2.93 12.74 6.35
N LEU A 3 2.20 11.66 6.67
CA LEU A 3 1.78 10.64 5.72
C LEU A 3 0.76 11.18 4.71
N ASP A 4 -0.26 11.93 5.16
CA ASP A 4 -1.24 12.51 4.24
C ASP A 4 -0.57 13.46 3.24
N ALA A 5 0.37 14.28 3.71
CA ALA A 5 1.13 15.19 2.86
C ALA A 5 2.01 14.43 1.85
N LEU A 6 2.67 13.35 2.29
CA LEU A 6 3.44 12.46 1.42
C LEU A 6 2.55 11.84 0.35
N PHE A 7 1.46 11.18 0.72
CA PHE A 7 0.57 10.47 -0.21
C PHE A 7 -0.12 11.40 -1.20
N ASN A 8 -0.63 12.54 -0.74
CA ASN A 8 -1.27 13.54 -1.60
C ASN A 8 -0.29 14.15 -2.62
N ALA A 9 1.00 14.21 -2.31
CA ALA A 9 2.02 14.65 -3.25
C ALA A 9 2.50 13.51 -4.18
N THR A 10 2.74 12.32 -3.63
CA THR A 10 3.35 11.20 -4.35
C THR A 10 2.39 10.56 -5.34
N PHE A 11 1.16 10.22 -4.97
CA PHE A 11 0.27 9.45 -5.84
C PHE A 11 -0.04 10.15 -7.17
N PRO A 12 -0.40 11.46 -7.21
CA PRO A 12 -0.60 12.16 -8.47
C PRO A 12 0.68 12.25 -9.31
N ALA A 13 1.83 12.47 -8.67
CA ALA A 13 3.12 12.59 -9.34
C ALA A 13 3.54 11.28 -10.02
N VAL A 14 3.45 10.15 -9.31
CA VAL A 14 3.80 8.84 -9.87
C VAL A 14 2.76 8.36 -10.89
N ALA A 15 1.47 8.68 -10.74
CA ALA A 15 0.45 8.41 -11.76
C ALA A 15 0.77 9.13 -13.08
N GLN A 16 1.11 10.42 -12.99
CA GLN A 16 1.47 11.22 -14.16
C GLN A 16 2.74 10.67 -14.83
N ALA A 17 3.76 10.33 -14.05
CA ALA A 17 5.02 9.81 -14.57
C ALA A 17 4.85 8.40 -15.18
N ALA A 18 4.05 7.52 -14.57
CA ALA A 18 3.66 6.23 -15.13
C ALA A 18 2.98 6.41 -16.49
N THR A 19 2.01 7.33 -16.59
CA THR A 19 1.29 7.62 -17.83
C THR A 19 2.24 8.13 -18.92
N LYS A 20 3.16 9.05 -18.59
CA LYS A 20 4.17 9.59 -19.52
C LYS A 20 5.13 8.53 -20.04
N SER A 21 5.43 7.51 -19.24
CA SER A 21 6.30 6.41 -19.63
C SER A 21 5.65 5.42 -20.60
N GLY A 22 4.33 5.52 -20.84
CA GLY A 22 3.59 4.55 -21.63
C GLY A 22 3.28 3.24 -20.91
N ARG A 23 3.65 3.11 -19.63
CA ARG A 23 3.28 1.95 -18.79
C ARG A 23 1.83 2.06 -18.35
N ALA A 24 1.06 0.99 -18.58
CA ALA A 24 -0.30 0.90 -18.09
C ALA A 24 -0.31 0.82 -16.56
N ILE A 25 -1.16 1.62 -15.92
CA ILE A 25 -1.49 1.48 -14.49
C ILE A 25 -2.40 0.26 -14.34
N THR A 26 -2.08 -0.63 -13.42
CA THR A 26 -2.75 -1.94 -13.26
C THR A 26 -3.45 -2.11 -11.92
N GLY A 27 -3.51 -1.08 -11.08
CA GLY A 27 -4.13 -1.14 -9.77
C GLY A 27 -4.26 0.24 -9.12
N HIS A 28 -4.71 0.26 -7.87
CA HIS A 28 -4.92 1.49 -7.11
C HIS A 28 -3.64 1.98 -6.43
N PRO A 29 -3.55 3.27 -6.05
CA PRO A 29 -2.48 3.76 -5.19
C PRO A 29 -2.25 2.85 -3.98
N SER A 30 -0.99 2.57 -3.70
CA SER A 30 -0.61 1.62 -2.67
C SER A 30 0.61 2.08 -1.87
N ALA A 31 0.65 1.70 -0.60
CA ALA A 31 1.82 1.81 0.26
C ALA A 31 2.36 0.41 0.60
N LEU A 32 3.67 0.22 0.43
CA LEU A 32 4.40 -0.92 0.95
C LEU A 32 5.03 -0.49 2.27
N VAL A 33 4.56 -1.01 3.38
CA VAL A 33 5.02 -0.66 4.73
C VAL A 33 6.02 -1.72 5.19
N PHE A 34 7.31 -1.36 5.20
CA PHE A 34 8.40 -2.23 5.63
C PHE A 34 8.59 -2.20 7.14
N LYS A 35 8.40 -1.03 7.76
CA LYS A 35 8.50 -0.84 9.19
C LYS A 35 7.44 0.14 9.67
N TRP A 36 6.79 -0.20 10.77
CA TRP A 36 5.86 0.67 11.47
C TRP A 36 6.23 0.71 12.96
N ASP A 37 6.85 1.81 13.39
CA ASP A 37 7.34 2.00 14.77
C ASP A 37 6.45 3.01 15.49
N THR A 38 5.53 2.49 16.31
CA THR A 38 4.59 3.31 17.06
C THR A 38 5.23 4.02 18.26
N VAL A 39 6.39 3.56 18.73
CA VAL A 39 7.10 4.16 19.87
C VAL A 39 7.95 5.34 19.40
N ALA A 40 8.69 5.17 18.30
CA ALA A 40 9.49 6.22 17.69
C ALA A 40 8.67 7.16 16.79
N HIS A 41 7.39 6.84 16.54
CA HIS A 41 6.53 7.52 15.57
C HIS A 41 7.16 7.61 14.18
N HIS A 42 7.74 6.49 13.71
CA HIS A 42 8.46 6.42 12.46
C HIS A 42 7.95 5.27 11.59
N ALA A 43 7.85 5.49 10.29
CA ALA A 43 7.49 4.47 9.32
C ALA A 43 8.48 4.44 8.15
N ASP A 44 8.91 3.24 7.77
CA ASP A 44 9.64 3.01 6.54
C ASP A 44 8.67 2.43 5.52
N LEU A 45 8.39 3.19 4.47
CA LEU A 45 7.43 2.77 3.45
C LEU A 45 7.82 3.22 2.04
N PHE A 46 7.22 2.57 1.06
CA PHE A 46 7.24 2.95 -0.35
C PHE A 46 5.82 3.27 -0.80
N ALA A 47 5.56 4.50 -1.22
CA ALA A 47 4.29 4.90 -1.79
C ALA A 47 4.38 4.90 -3.32
N GLY A 48 3.45 4.22 -3.99
CA GLY A 48 3.47 4.08 -5.44
C GLY A 48 2.12 3.68 -6.04
N ILE A 49 2.13 3.43 -7.34
CA ILE A 49 0.97 2.91 -8.07
C ILE A 49 1.43 1.67 -8.84
N PRO A 50 0.68 0.55 -8.78
CA PRO A 50 0.97 -0.64 -9.57
C PRO A 50 0.94 -0.32 -11.07
N VAL A 51 1.99 -0.74 -11.76
CA VAL A 51 2.11 -0.63 -13.22
C VAL A 51 2.38 -1.99 -13.83
N GLN A 52 2.07 -2.14 -15.12
CA GLN A 52 2.42 -3.32 -15.87
C GLN A 52 3.92 -3.62 -15.73
N ALA A 53 4.23 -4.84 -15.30
CA ALA A 53 5.60 -5.31 -15.15
C ALA A 53 6.31 -5.22 -16.51
N ASP A 54 7.43 -4.52 -16.52
CA ASP A 54 8.37 -4.54 -17.63
C ASP A 54 9.77 -4.42 -17.02
N THR A 55 10.52 -5.50 -17.21
CA THR A 55 11.83 -5.80 -16.61
C THR A 55 12.98 -5.01 -17.25
N ALA A 56 12.73 -4.24 -18.31
CA ALA A 56 13.78 -3.60 -19.09
C ALA A 56 13.96 -2.09 -18.87
N ALA A 57 12.96 -1.39 -18.33
CA ALA A 57 13.00 0.08 -18.29
C ALA A 57 13.14 0.65 -16.87
N SER A 58 14.27 1.32 -16.62
CA SER A 58 14.36 2.34 -15.58
C SER A 58 13.40 3.49 -15.91
N MET A 59 12.72 4.04 -14.90
CA MET A 59 11.89 5.22 -15.06
C MET A 59 12.64 6.41 -14.47
N ASP A 60 13.08 7.34 -15.30
CA ASP A 60 13.84 8.51 -14.85
C ASP A 60 13.05 9.30 -13.79
N GLY A 61 13.70 9.54 -12.65
CA GLY A 61 13.10 10.24 -11.51
C GLY A 61 12.10 9.43 -10.69
N LEU A 62 11.90 8.14 -11.01
CA LEU A 62 11.06 7.24 -10.22
C LEU A 62 11.84 6.02 -9.74
N LEU A 63 11.48 5.55 -8.55
CA LEU A 63 11.92 4.27 -8.05
C LEU A 63 10.90 3.21 -8.45
N LEU A 64 11.40 2.04 -8.87
CA LEU A 64 10.58 0.86 -9.11
C LEU A 64 10.80 -0.14 -7.98
N GLN A 65 9.71 -0.61 -7.40
CA GLN A 65 9.72 -1.68 -6.41
C GLN A 65 8.90 -2.85 -6.94
N THR A 66 9.49 -4.05 -6.88
CA THR A 66 8.78 -5.28 -7.26
C THR A 66 8.21 -5.94 -6.01
N VAL A 67 6.92 -6.30 -6.08
CA VAL A 67 6.28 -7.16 -5.09
C VAL A 67 6.33 -8.59 -5.62
N ALA A 68 6.94 -9.51 -4.88
CA ALA A 68 7.05 -10.90 -5.30
C ALA A 68 5.67 -11.56 -5.36
N ALA A 69 5.41 -12.34 -6.42
CA ALA A 69 4.21 -13.16 -6.49
C ALA A 69 4.19 -14.19 -5.35
N GLY A 70 3.01 -14.45 -4.79
CA GLY A 70 2.87 -15.37 -3.68
C GLY A 70 1.49 -15.34 -3.04
N ARG A 71 1.38 -16.07 -1.93
CA ARG A 71 0.18 -16.04 -1.09
C ARG A 71 0.26 -14.84 -0.15
N ALA A 72 -0.89 -14.29 0.19
CA ALA A 72 -1.04 -13.27 1.21
C ALA A 72 -2.31 -13.55 2.01
N LEU A 73 -2.30 -13.17 3.30
CA LEU A 73 -3.55 -12.93 4.00
C LEU A 73 -4.06 -11.54 3.59
N MET A 74 -5.37 -11.38 3.45
CA MET A 74 -5.97 -10.11 3.04
C MET A 74 -7.25 -9.82 3.80
N VAL A 75 -7.43 -8.56 4.16
CA VAL A 75 -8.69 -8.02 4.68
C VAL A 75 -9.11 -6.80 3.85
N PRO A 76 -10.34 -6.76 3.31
CA PRO A 76 -10.94 -5.54 2.78
C PRO A 76 -11.47 -4.70 3.95
N TYR A 77 -10.75 -3.64 4.30
CA TYR A 77 -11.11 -2.74 5.39
C TYR A 77 -11.99 -1.59 4.87
N HIS A 78 -13.19 -1.45 5.46
CA HIS A 78 -14.06 -0.29 5.25
C HIS A 78 -14.03 0.62 6.47
N GLY A 79 -13.68 1.89 6.29
CA GLY A 79 -13.70 2.88 7.36
C GLY A 79 -12.54 3.87 7.32
N ASN A 80 -12.52 4.76 8.31
CA ASN A 80 -11.45 5.72 8.51
C ASN A 80 -10.10 5.04 8.80
N TYR A 81 -9.03 5.52 8.18
CA TYR A 81 -7.64 5.06 8.38
C TYR A 81 -7.22 5.05 9.86
N ASP A 82 -7.67 5.99 10.69
CA ASP A 82 -7.35 6.02 12.13
C ASP A 82 -7.81 4.78 12.90
N GLN A 83 -8.73 4.00 12.32
CA GLN A 83 -9.28 2.78 12.90
C GLN A 83 -8.85 1.52 12.13
N SER A 84 -7.92 1.64 11.17
CA SER A 84 -7.41 0.49 10.40
C SER A 84 -6.59 -0.47 11.25
N GLU A 85 -6.06 -0.02 12.40
CA GLU A 85 -5.25 -0.83 13.32
C GLU A 85 -5.93 -2.16 13.67
N LYS A 86 -7.27 -2.18 13.81
CA LYS A 86 -8.02 -3.41 14.09
C LYS A 86 -7.88 -4.47 12.99
N ALA A 87 -7.76 -4.06 11.73
CA ALA A 87 -7.55 -4.96 10.61
C ALA A 87 -6.11 -5.53 10.62
N HIS A 88 -5.12 -4.69 10.92
CA HIS A 88 -3.73 -5.12 11.10
C HIS A 88 -3.58 -6.08 12.27
N ASN A 89 -4.23 -5.80 13.40
CA ASN A 89 -4.22 -6.67 14.57
C ASN A 89 -4.85 -8.03 14.26
N ALA A 90 -6.00 -8.06 13.59
CA ALA A 90 -6.65 -9.30 13.18
C ALA A 90 -5.77 -10.16 12.24
N LEU A 91 -5.10 -9.53 11.26
CA LEU A 91 -4.16 -10.22 10.37
C LEU A 91 -2.93 -10.73 11.13
N GLY A 92 -2.37 -9.92 12.04
CA GLY A 92 -1.23 -10.32 12.89
C GLY A 92 -1.55 -11.48 13.81
N GLU A 93 -2.73 -11.50 14.42
CA GLU A 93 -3.22 -12.61 15.23
C GLU A 93 -3.38 -13.89 14.41
N MET A 94 -3.95 -13.79 13.21
CA MET A 94 -4.06 -14.91 12.26
C MET A 94 -2.68 -15.49 11.90
N MET A 95 -1.71 -14.62 11.59
CA MET A 95 -0.36 -15.07 11.30
C MET A 95 0.27 -15.81 12.47
N LYS A 96 0.15 -15.25 13.67
CA LYS A 96 0.68 -15.86 14.89
C LYS A 96 0.03 -17.21 15.17
N ALA A 97 -1.30 -17.32 15.04
CA ALA A 97 -2.04 -18.55 15.28
C ALA A 97 -1.64 -19.68 14.33
N HIS A 98 -1.25 -19.34 13.10
CA HIS A 98 -0.89 -20.30 12.05
C HIS A 98 0.62 -20.45 11.83
N GLY A 99 1.46 -19.81 12.66
CA GLY A 99 2.92 -19.83 12.50
C GLY A 99 3.39 -19.27 11.17
N LEU A 100 2.67 -18.29 10.62
CA LEU A 100 2.98 -17.64 9.36
C LEU A 100 3.95 -16.48 9.59
N GLU A 101 4.86 -16.29 8.64
CA GLU A 101 5.81 -15.18 8.65
C GLU A 101 5.53 -14.21 7.51
N LEU A 102 5.67 -12.91 7.78
CA LEU A 102 5.61 -11.87 6.75
C LEU A 102 6.82 -12.06 5.83
N ARG A 103 6.59 -12.00 4.52
CA ARG A 103 7.66 -12.15 3.54
C ARG A 103 8.49 -10.88 3.40
N ASP A 104 7.85 -9.76 3.04
CA ASP A 104 8.55 -8.52 2.67
C ASP A 104 7.98 -7.29 3.39
N ALA A 105 6.79 -6.86 2.99
CA ALA A 105 6.13 -5.65 3.50
C ALA A 105 4.63 -5.87 3.58
N VAL A 106 3.97 -5.16 4.49
CA VAL A 106 2.50 -5.02 4.46
C VAL A 106 2.15 -4.14 3.26
N ILE A 107 1.06 -4.47 2.57
CA ILE A 107 0.59 -3.69 1.42
C ILE A 107 -0.77 -3.11 1.79
N GLU A 108 -0.89 -1.79 1.73
CA GLU A 108 -2.17 -1.10 1.79
C GLU A 108 -2.51 -0.58 0.41
N GLU A 109 -3.61 -1.04 -0.16
CA GLU A 109 -4.14 -0.58 -1.45
C GLU A 109 -5.38 0.29 -1.20
N TYR A 110 -5.29 1.56 -1.56
CA TYR A 110 -6.33 2.57 -1.34
C TYR A 110 -7.30 2.59 -2.52
N VAL A 111 -8.35 1.78 -2.44
CA VAL A 111 -9.32 1.57 -3.53
C VAL A 111 -10.25 2.78 -3.69
N THR A 112 -10.70 3.36 -2.57
CA THR A 112 -11.52 4.58 -2.58
C THR A 112 -10.64 5.81 -2.43
N ASP A 113 -10.81 6.81 -3.30
CA ASP A 113 -10.10 8.09 -3.21
C ASP A 113 -10.78 9.01 -2.16
N PRO A 114 -10.10 9.30 -1.02
CA PRO A 114 -10.66 10.11 0.05
C PRO A 114 -10.86 11.59 -0.34
N THR A 115 -10.25 12.04 -1.44
CA THR A 115 -10.45 13.41 -1.96
C THR A 115 -11.77 13.56 -2.71
N THR A 116 -12.39 12.44 -3.11
CA THR A 116 -13.65 12.42 -3.88
C THR A 116 -14.82 11.82 -3.11
N GLU A 117 -14.57 11.02 -2.07
CA GLU A 117 -15.60 10.47 -1.18
C GLU A 117 -15.42 11.03 0.24
N PRO A 118 -16.28 11.94 0.71
CA PRO A 118 -16.17 12.50 2.06
C PRO A 118 -16.67 11.55 3.16
N ASP A 119 -17.47 10.53 2.83
CA ASP A 119 -17.96 9.55 3.80
C ASP A 119 -16.91 8.47 4.07
N THR A 120 -16.21 8.60 5.20
CA THR A 120 -15.12 7.68 5.59
C THR A 120 -15.59 6.23 5.78
N ALA A 121 -16.89 5.98 6.01
CA ALA A 121 -17.41 4.62 6.12
C ALA A 121 -17.37 3.85 4.79
N LYS A 122 -17.25 4.56 3.67
CA LYS A 122 -17.16 3.99 2.32
C LYS A 122 -15.71 3.87 1.82
N TRP A 123 -14.74 4.32 2.61
CA TRP A 123 -13.35 4.19 2.24
C TRP A 123 -12.94 2.73 2.31
N LEU A 124 -12.60 2.14 1.15
CA LEU A 124 -12.11 0.78 1.06
C LEU A 124 -10.59 0.81 0.94
N THR A 125 -9.93 0.13 1.86
CA THR A 125 -8.50 -0.21 1.80
C THR A 125 -8.35 -1.72 1.81
N ASN A 126 -7.73 -2.29 0.79
CA ASN A 126 -7.34 -3.70 0.85
C ASN A 126 -5.97 -3.79 1.55
N ILE A 127 -5.92 -4.52 2.66
CA ILE A 127 -4.71 -4.70 3.46
C ILE A 127 -4.21 -6.11 3.27
N TYR A 128 -3.00 -6.25 2.73
CA TYR A 128 -2.38 -7.54 2.43
C TYR A 128 -1.14 -7.76 3.31
N TYR A 129 -1.01 -8.99 3.82
CA TYR A 129 0.18 -9.49 4.48
C TYR A 129 0.74 -10.65 3.65
N PRO A 130 1.67 -10.39 2.71
CA PRO A 130 2.38 -11.42 1.96
C PRO A 130 3.09 -12.39 2.91
N ILE A 131 2.89 -13.70 2.72
CA ILE A 131 3.43 -14.73 3.60
C ILE A 131 4.51 -15.56 2.92
N LYS A 132 5.47 -16.05 3.70
CA LYS A 132 6.55 -16.92 3.21
C LYS A 132 6.04 -18.23 2.62
#